data_AF-A0A0D7DVS3-F1
#
_entry.id   AF-A0A0D7DVS3-F1
#
_cell.length_a   1.000
_cell.length_b   1.000
_cell.length_c   1.000
_cell.angle_alpha   90.00
_cell.angle_beta   90.00
_cell.angle_gamma   90.00
#
_symmetry.space_group_name_H-M   'P 1'
#
loop_
_entity.id
_entity.type
_entity.pdbx_description
1 polymer ?
#
loop_
_entity_poly.entity_id
_entity_poly.type
_entity_poly.pdbx_seq_one_letter_code
_entity_poly.pdbx_strand_id
1 'polypeptide(L)' 'LAPWLGHLMVSRQETARPLLTPGEVMQLPPDDAVVMVSSVAPIRAKKLRYYADANFKRRVLPPPPLADG' A
#
# COMPACT_ATOMS: atom_id res chain seq x y z
N LEU A 1 -26.96 38.89 -32.23
CA LEU A 1 -26.34 38.08 -31.16
C LEU A 1 -26.31 36.64 -31.65
N ALA A 2 -25.12 36.09 -31.83
CA ALA A 2 -24.88 34.82 -32.48
C ALA A 2 -25.42 33.60 -31.69
N PRO A 3 -26.28 32.74 -32.27
CA PRO A 3 -26.89 31.60 -31.55
C PRO A 3 -25.95 30.43 -31.23
N TRP A 4 -24.74 30.41 -31.80
CA TRP A 4 -23.82 29.26 -31.75
C TRP A 4 -22.90 29.22 -30.52
N LEU A 5 -22.97 30.20 -29.62
CA LEU A 5 -22.13 30.26 -28.42
C LEU A 5 -22.62 29.35 -27.27
N GLY A 6 -23.65 28.52 -27.50
CA GLY A 6 -24.30 27.70 -26.47
C GLY A 6 -23.95 26.21 -26.45
N HIS A 7 -23.22 25.69 -27.43
CA HIS A 7 -22.94 24.24 -27.53
C HIS A 7 -21.46 23.93 -27.29
N LEU A 8 -20.98 24.16 -26.07
CA LEU A 8 -19.75 23.52 -25.60
C LEU A 8 -20.10 22.08 -25.19
N MET A 9 -19.93 21.14 -26.13
CA MET A 9 -19.90 19.73 -25.79
C MET A 9 -18.65 19.46 -24.94
N VAL A 10 -18.84 19.32 -23.64
CA VAL A 10 -17.78 18.84 -22.74
C VAL A 10 -17.99 17.35 -22.52
N SER A 11 -17.24 16.52 -23.25
CA SER A 11 -17.19 15.07 -23.00
C SER A 11 -16.29 14.80 -21.80
N ARG A 12 -16.85 14.29 -20.71
CA ARG A 12 -16.06 13.83 -19.56
C ARG A 12 -15.70 12.37 -19.79
N GLN A 13 -14.46 12.11 -20.17
CA GLN A 13 -13.93 10.76 -20.24
C GLN A 13 -13.37 10.35 -18.88
N GLU A 14 -13.98 9.36 -18.23
CA GLU A 14 -13.44 8.75 -17.02
C GLU A 14 -12.45 7.66 -17.41
N THR A 15 -11.16 7.95 -17.25
CA THR A 15 -10.09 6.98 -17.45
C THR A 15 -9.62 6.49 -16.09
N ALA A 16 -9.72 5.18 -15.85
CA ALA A 16 -9.20 4.58 -14.62
C ALA A 16 -7.70 4.86 -14.49
N ARG A 17 -7.27 5.35 -13.33
CA ARG A 17 -5.87 5.57 -13.00
C ARG A 17 -5.43 4.59 -11.92
N PRO A 18 -4.21 4.05 -12.01
CA PRO A 18 -3.69 3.22 -10.93
C PRO A 18 -3.58 4.05 -9.65
N LEU A 19 -3.87 3.43 -8.50
CA LEU A 19 -3.71 4.06 -7.19
C LEU A 19 -2.24 4.35 -6.87
N LEU A 20 -1.34 3.51 -7.38
CA LEU A 20 0.11 3.66 -7.32
C LEU A 20 0.71 3.24 -8.67
N THR A 21 1.65 4.03 -9.16
CA THR A 21 2.48 3.71 -10.32
C THR A 21 3.57 2.69 -9.96
N PRO A 22 4.14 1.97 -10.95
CA PRO A 22 5.26 1.07 -10.69
C PRO A 22 6.45 1.77 -10.01
N GLY A 23 6.76 3.00 -10.39
CA GLY A 23 7.83 3.78 -9.77
C GLY A 23 7.58 4.06 -8.29
N GLU A 24 6.35 4.42 -7.93
CA GLU A 24 5.96 4.64 -6.53
C GLU A 24 6.02 3.35 -5.71
N VAL A 25 5.66 2.20 -6.29
CA VAL A 25 5.76 0.90 -5.62
C VAL A 25 7.22 0.52 -5.37
N MET A 26 8.10 0.74 -6.35
CA MET A 26 9.53 0.42 -6.24
C MET A 26 10.27 1.32 -5.24
N GLN A 27 9.76 2.53 -5.00
CA GLN A 27 10.32 3.51 -4.07
C GLN A 27 9.61 3.52 -2.71
N LEU A 28 8.82 2.48 -2.40
CA LEU A 28 8.18 2.39 -1.10
C LEU A 28 9.21 2.41 0.03
N PRO A 29 8.96 3.15 1.12
CA PRO A 29 9.77 3.08 2.32
C PRO A 29 9.94 1.64 2.81
N PRO A 30 11.08 1.27 3.40
CA PRO A 30 11.35 -0.09 3.83
C PRO A 30 10.39 -0.58 4.93
N ASP A 31 9.77 0.33 5.67
CA ASP A 31 8.76 0.06 6.69
C ASP A 31 7.33 0.07 6.16
N ASP A 32 7.12 0.33 4.86
CA ASP A 32 5.82 0.23 4.19
C ASP A 32 5.74 -1.04 3.33
N ALA A 33 4.53 -1.51 3.04
CA ALA A 33 4.27 -2.61 2.13
C ALA A 33 2.87 -2.51 1.49
N VAL A 34 2.70 -3.10 0.31
CA VAL A 34 1.39 -3.41 -0.27
C VAL A 34 1.06 -4.86 0.01
N VAL A 35 -0.04 -5.10 0.72
CA VAL A 35 -0.52 -6.43 1.07
C VAL A 35 -1.63 -6.82 0.12
N MET A 36 -1.46 -7.99 -0.50
CA MET A 36 -2.42 -8.59 -1.42
C MET A 36 -3.10 -9.77 -0.71
N VAL A 37 -4.41 -9.67 -0.50
CA VAL A 37 -5.24 -10.72 0.11
C VAL A 37 -6.39 -11.03 -0.84
N SER A 38 -6.68 -12.31 -1.03
CA SER A 38 -7.79 -12.74 -1.90
C SER A 38 -9.10 -12.07 -1.50
N SER A 39 -9.82 -11.55 -2.49
CA SER A 39 -11.12 -10.87 -2.33
C SER A 39 -11.10 -9.57 -1.50
N VAL A 40 -9.92 -8.99 -1.25
CA VAL A 40 -9.77 -7.69 -0.59
C VAL A 40 -9.06 -6.73 -1.54
N ALA A 41 -9.48 -5.46 -1.54
CA ALA A 41 -8.76 -4.41 -2.26
C ALA A 41 -7.31 -4.31 -1.72
N PRO A 42 -6.31 -3.97 -2.56
CA PRO A 42 -4.93 -3.84 -2.10
C PRO A 42 -4.80 -2.88 -0.91
N ILE A 43 -4.05 -3.30 0.11
CA ILE A 43 -3.89 -2.53 1.35
C ILE A 43 -2.47 -1.99 1.41
N ARG A 44 -2.31 -0.68 1.58
CA ARG A 44 -1.03 -0.09 1.99
C ARG A 44 -0.91 -0.19 3.50
N ALA A 45 0.12 -0.87 3.99
CA ALA A 45 0.33 -1.16 5.40
C ALA A 45 1.74 -0.77 5.86
N LYS A 46 1.88 -0.56 7.17
CA LYS A 46 3.18 -0.43 7.82
C LYS A 46 3.64 -1.79 8.37
N LYS A 47 4.90 -2.13 8.16
CA LYS A 47 5.54 -3.31 8.73
C LYS A 47 5.68 -3.14 10.23
N LEU A 48 5.17 -4.11 10.98
CA LEU A 48 5.34 -4.16 12.43
C LEU A 48 6.61 -4.95 12.79
N ARG A 49 7.23 -4.58 13.92
CA ARG A 49 8.31 -5.36 14.54
C ARG A 49 7.70 -6.27 15.60
N TYR A 50 7.76 -7.59 15.38
CA TYR A 50 7.06 -8.55 16.22
C TYR A 50 7.47 -8.51 17.71
N TYR A 51 8.72 -8.12 18.01
CA TYR A 51 9.22 -7.98 19.38
C TYR A 51 8.82 -6.66 20.05
N ALA A 52 8.48 -5.64 19.25
CA ALA A 52 8.07 -4.33 19.74
C ALA A 52 6.56 -4.23 19.99
N ASP A 53 5.77 -5.05 19.27
CA ASP A 53 4.32 -5.04 19.37
C ASP A 53 3.82 -5.95 20.50
N ALA A 54 2.99 -5.40 21.41
CA ALA A 54 2.47 -6.12 22.57
C ALA A 54 1.66 -7.38 22.20
N ASN A 55 0.98 -7.39 21.05
CA ASN A 55 0.18 -8.52 20.60
C ASN A 55 1.05 -9.74 20.23
N PHE A 56 2.27 -9.48 19.77
CA PHE A 56 3.23 -10.48 19.30
C PHE A 56 4.31 -10.80 20.32
N LYS A 57 4.57 -9.92 21.28
CA LYS A 57 5.59 -10.09 22.32
C LYS A 57 5.47 -11.40 23.09
N ARG A 58 4.23 -11.86 23.37
CA ARG A 58 3.96 -13.16 24.02
C ARG A 58 4.40 -14.39 23.21
N ARG A 59 4.68 -14.23 21.92
CA ARG A 59 5.13 -15.30 21.01
C ARG A 59 6.65 -15.31 20.81
N VAL A 60 7.38 -14.38 21.44
CA VAL A 60 8.84 -14.31 21.34
C VAL A 60 9.45 -15.41 22.21
N LEU A 61 10.20 -16.32 21.59
CA LEU A 61 10.93 -17.38 22.29
C LEU A 61 12.29 -16.85 22.79
N PRO A 62 12.86 -17.46 23.85
CA PRO A 62 14.22 -17.13 24.29
C PRO A 62 15.24 -17.42 23.17
N PRO A 63 16.39 -16.72 23.17
CA PRO A 63 17.46 -16.98 22.21
C PRO A 63 17.96 -18.43 22.36
N PRO A 64 18.44 -19.05 21.27
CA PRO A 64 19.05 -20.38 21.35
C PRO A 64 20.31 -20.33 22.24
N PRO A 65 20.62 -21.42 22.97
CA PRO A 65 21.86 -21.49 23.75
C PRO A 65 23.06 -21.39 22.82
N LEU A 66 24.09 -20.64 23.23
CA LEU A 66 25.36 -20.60 22.51
C LEU A 66 26.02 -21.98 22.64
N ALA A 67 26.38 -22.61 21.52
CA ALA A 67 27.20 -23.81 21.56
C ALA A 67 28.66 -23.38 21.74
N ASP A 68 29.34 -23.90 22.76
CA ASP A 68 30.79 -23.80 22.87
C ASP A 68 31.40 -24.58 21.70
N GLY A 69 32.30 -23.91 20.95
CA GLY A 69 32.94 -24.44 19.74
C GLY A 69 33.93 -25.57 19.99
#